data_AF-A0A2K9NAR8-F1
#
_entry.id   AF-A0A2K9NAR8-F1
#
_cell.length_a   1.000
_cell.length_b   1.000
_cell.length_c   1.000
_cell.angle_alpha   90.00
_cell.angle_beta   90.00
_cell.angle_gamma   90.00
#
_symmetry.space_group_name_H-M   'P 1'
#
loop_
_entity.id
_entity.type
_entity.pdbx_description
1 polymer ?
#
loop_
_entity_poly.entity_id
_entity_poly.type
_entity_poly.pdbx_seq_one_letter_code
_entity_poly.pdbx_strand_id
1 'polypeptide(L)'
;MARTVTAASPFEGGYRFTLTSGTITGVQEMEKGRWQNEKIDRNESWSITADGVVKTETGRDGTEVTLYTDANGDGVFFEAYSVNRPVTSGVDDLYRFTFDSAGTVTSIQEWDDGRWETERPDRNETWQLRDGLVVKTEIEKGRTEWTVYADNNNDGTWVELAEGHGTLDLVGVKALLSGLTAEGLVY
;
A
#
# COMPACT_ATOMS: atom_id res chain seq x y z
N MET A 1 13.40 -19.77 -37.06
CA MET A 1 13.49 -20.11 -35.62
C MET A 1 12.34 -19.42 -34.91
N ALA A 2 11.38 -20.16 -34.37
CA ALA A 2 10.30 -19.58 -33.58
C ALA A 2 10.86 -19.25 -32.18
N ARG A 3 10.80 -17.97 -31.79
CA ARG A 3 11.05 -17.55 -30.41
C ARG A 3 9.88 -18.04 -29.57
N THR A 4 10.12 -18.99 -28.67
CA THR A 4 9.16 -19.31 -27.60
C THR A 4 9.06 -18.08 -26.72
N VAL A 5 7.92 -17.37 -26.79
CA VAL A 5 7.57 -16.37 -25.79
C VAL A 5 7.09 -17.16 -24.58
N THR A 6 7.93 -17.26 -23.54
CA THR A 6 7.48 -17.79 -22.25
C THR A 6 6.46 -16.81 -21.69
N ALA A 7 5.19 -17.20 -21.67
CA ALA A 7 4.17 -16.44 -20.95
C ALA A 7 4.57 -16.39 -19.47
N ALA A 8 4.38 -15.24 -18.83
CA ALA A 8 4.57 -15.11 -17.38
C ALA A 8 3.65 -16.13 -16.66
N SER A 9 4.10 -16.65 -15.52
CA SER A 9 3.28 -17.51 -14.68
C SER A 9 1.98 -16.78 -14.31
N PRO A 10 0.81 -17.45 -14.25
CA PRO A 10 -0.39 -16.83 -13.71
C PRO A 10 -0.24 -16.45 -12.23
N PHE A 11 0.80 -16.96 -11.58
CA PHE A 11 1.14 -16.68 -10.19
C PHE A 11 2.28 -15.69 -10.03
N GLU A 12 2.81 -15.09 -11.10
CA GLU A 12 3.93 -14.15 -10.99
C GLU A 12 3.64 -13.04 -9.97
N GLY A 13 4.55 -12.82 -9.01
CA GLY A 13 4.37 -11.90 -7.87
C GLY A 13 3.45 -12.43 -6.75
N GLY A 14 2.97 -13.66 -6.85
CA GLY A 14 2.20 -14.33 -5.82
C GLY A 14 3.09 -14.99 -4.77
N TYR A 15 2.55 -15.12 -3.55
CA TYR A 15 3.23 -15.67 -2.38
C TYR A 15 2.59 -16.97 -1.89
N ARG A 16 3.43 -17.84 -1.31
CA ARG A 16 3.04 -19.04 -0.58
C ARG A 16 3.68 -19.06 0.80
N PHE A 17 2.94 -19.61 1.76
CA PHE A 17 3.37 -19.66 3.14
C PHE A 17 3.44 -21.10 3.66
N THR A 18 4.51 -21.41 4.37
CA THR A 18 4.64 -22.64 5.15
C THR A 18 4.27 -22.34 6.60
N LEU A 19 3.30 -23.07 7.14
CA LEU A 19 2.87 -22.93 8.52
C LEU A 19 3.39 -24.09 9.37
N THR A 20 3.92 -23.75 10.54
CA THR A 20 4.21 -24.72 11.62
C THR A 20 3.46 -24.29 12.87
N SER A 21 2.50 -25.11 13.32
CA SER A 21 1.67 -24.83 14.51
C SER A 21 0.97 -23.46 14.49
N GLY A 22 0.52 -23.01 13.31
CA GLY A 22 -0.18 -21.72 13.14
C GLY A 22 0.75 -20.50 12.98
N THR A 23 2.08 -20.70 12.99
CA THR A 23 3.06 -19.64 12.72
C THR A 23 3.66 -19.81 11.33
N ILE A 24 3.86 -18.71 10.62
CA ILE A 24 4.57 -18.71 9.34
C ILE A 24 6.05 -18.98 9.59
N THR A 25 6.58 -20.06 9.00
CA THR A 25 7.98 -20.47 9.11
C THR A 25 8.72 -20.48 7.79
N GLY A 26 8.03 -20.20 6.68
CA GLY A 26 8.62 -20.09 5.36
C GLY A 26 7.74 -19.28 4.45
N VAL A 27 8.37 -18.44 3.63
CA VAL A 27 7.73 -17.61 2.62
C VAL A 27 8.35 -17.98 1.28
N GLN A 28 7.52 -18.10 0.25
CA GLN A 28 7.99 -18.28 -1.12
C GLN A 28 7.30 -17.28 -2.04
N GLU A 29 8.05 -16.67 -2.94
CA GLU A 29 7.54 -15.79 -3.98
C GLU A 29 7.68 -16.45 -5.35
N MET A 30 6.68 -16.29 -6.23
CA MET A 30 6.79 -16.70 -7.62
C MET A 30 7.48 -15.61 -8.43
N GLU A 31 8.75 -15.87 -8.76
CA GLU A 31 9.53 -15.01 -9.63
C GLU A 31 10.01 -15.77 -10.87
N LYS A 32 9.86 -15.12 -12.03
CA LYS A 32 10.32 -15.61 -13.34
C LYS A 32 9.83 -17.05 -13.59
N GLY A 33 8.59 -17.33 -13.18
CA GLY A 33 7.94 -18.63 -13.29
C GLY A 33 8.48 -19.72 -12.34
N ARG A 34 9.13 -19.38 -11.23
CA ARG A 34 9.58 -20.33 -10.20
C ARG A 34 9.31 -19.80 -8.79
N TRP A 35 8.90 -20.69 -7.90
CA TRP A 35 8.86 -20.43 -6.46
C TRP A 35 10.28 -20.29 -5.90
N GLN A 36 10.64 -19.08 -5.47
CA GLN A 36 11.85 -18.76 -4.73
C GLN A 36 11.54 -18.75 -3.24
N ASN A 37 12.50 -19.13 -2.41
CA ASN A 37 12.34 -18.97 -0.96
C ASN A 37 12.73 -17.54 -0.60
N GLU A 38 11.82 -16.83 0.06
CA GLU A 38 12.10 -15.52 0.63
C GLU A 38 12.69 -15.66 2.03
N LYS A 39 13.69 -14.84 2.29
CA LYS A 39 14.30 -14.75 3.61
C LYS A 39 13.49 -13.77 4.44
N ILE A 40 12.98 -14.23 5.59
CA ILE A 40 12.39 -13.33 6.58
C ILE A 40 13.53 -12.58 7.27
N ASP A 41 13.60 -11.27 7.04
CA ASP A 41 14.62 -10.42 7.64
C ASP A 41 14.33 -10.09 9.12
N ARG A 42 15.36 -9.62 9.84
CA ARG A 42 15.27 -9.41 11.30
C ARG A 42 14.26 -8.32 11.70
N ASN A 43 13.99 -7.40 10.78
CA ASN A 43 13.10 -6.26 10.91
C ASN A 43 11.76 -6.53 10.22
N GLU A 44 11.52 -7.78 9.82
CA GLU A 44 10.34 -8.22 9.12
C GLU A 44 9.63 -9.30 9.96
N SER A 45 8.31 -9.28 9.94
CA SER A 45 7.49 -10.33 10.54
C SER A 45 6.30 -10.63 9.67
N TRP A 46 5.86 -11.89 9.71
CA TRP A 46 4.72 -12.38 8.95
C TRP A 46 3.72 -13.01 9.92
N SER A 47 2.45 -12.62 9.82
CA SER A 47 1.38 -13.10 10.69
C SER A 47 0.13 -13.42 9.90
N ILE A 48 -0.72 -14.27 10.47
CA ILE A 48 -2.02 -14.63 9.88
C ILE A 48 -3.10 -13.90 10.66
N THR A 49 -3.98 -13.22 9.95
CA THR A 49 -5.18 -12.56 10.49
C THR A 49 -6.43 -13.21 9.91
N ALA A 50 -7.62 -12.69 10.28
CA ALA A 50 -8.86 -13.13 9.65
C ALA A 50 -8.96 -12.69 8.18
N ASP A 51 -8.26 -11.61 7.82
CA ASP A 51 -8.35 -10.96 6.51
C ASP A 51 -7.27 -11.42 5.53
N GLY A 52 -6.24 -12.13 6.01
CA GLY A 52 -5.18 -12.68 5.16
C GLY A 52 -3.87 -12.87 5.90
N VAL A 53 -2.78 -12.67 5.17
CA VAL A 53 -1.42 -12.69 5.71
C VAL A 53 -0.89 -11.27 5.76
N VAL A 54 -0.40 -10.85 6.92
CA VAL A 54 0.16 -9.53 7.13
C VAL A 54 1.68 -9.62 7.26
N LYS A 55 2.38 -8.93 6.36
CA LYS A 55 3.80 -8.61 6.51
C LYS A 55 3.92 -7.29 7.27
N THR A 56 4.84 -7.21 8.21
CA THR A 56 5.23 -5.96 8.86
C THR A 56 6.73 -5.82 8.77
N GLU A 57 7.19 -4.75 8.13
CA GLU A 57 8.61 -4.44 7.94
C GLU A 57 8.93 -3.08 8.57
N THR A 58 9.96 -3.03 9.42
CA THR A 58 10.42 -1.80 10.07
C THR A 58 11.74 -1.35 9.49
N GLY A 59 11.73 -0.24 8.78
CA GLY A 59 12.90 0.39 8.18
C GLY A 59 13.47 1.54 9.01
N ARG A 60 14.41 2.27 8.41
CA ARG A 60 14.87 3.57 8.95
C ARG A 60 13.76 4.62 8.87
N ASP A 61 13.00 4.59 7.78
CA ASP A 61 12.11 5.67 7.38
C ASP A 61 10.66 5.43 7.82
N GLY A 62 10.35 4.25 8.36
CA GLY A 62 9.01 3.94 8.83
C GLY A 62 8.79 2.49 9.18
N THR A 63 7.52 2.19 9.47
CA THR A 63 7.00 0.82 9.47
C THR A 63 6.03 0.68 8.30
N GLU A 64 6.30 -0.28 7.43
CA GLU A 64 5.41 -0.69 6.35
C GLU A 64 4.64 -1.95 6.78
N VAL A 65 3.35 -1.97 6.49
CA VAL A 65 2.48 -3.12 6.73
C VAL A 65 1.75 -3.47 5.45
N THR A 66 1.98 -4.68 4.96
CA THR A 66 1.40 -5.16 3.70
C THR A 66 0.42 -6.30 3.98
N LEU A 67 -0.79 -6.19 3.45
CA LEU A 67 -1.79 -7.26 3.50
C LEU A 67 -1.74 -8.06 2.20
N TYR A 68 -1.62 -9.37 2.34
CA TYR A 68 -1.72 -10.33 1.26
C TYR A 68 -3.00 -11.15 1.40
N THR A 69 -3.75 -11.31 0.31
CA THR A 69 -5.04 -12.04 0.29
C THR A 69 -5.03 -13.15 -0.75
N ASP A 70 -5.72 -14.25 -0.44
CA ASP A 70 -6.00 -15.35 -1.35
C ASP A 70 -7.49 -15.32 -1.71
N ALA A 71 -7.86 -14.39 -2.60
CA ALA A 71 -9.26 -14.12 -2.92
C ALA A 71 -9.94 -15.29 -3.64
N ASN A 72 -9.18 -16.17 -4.30
CA ASN A 72 -9.71 -17.30 -5.07
C ASN A 72 -9.61 -18.64 -4.32
N GLY A 73 -8.92 -18.69 -3.17
CA GLY A 73 -8.78 -19.86 -2.31
C GLY A 73 -7.84 -20.93 -2.88
N ASP A 74 -6.91 -20.58 -3.77
CA ASP A 74 -5.99 -21.53 -4.41
C ASP A 74 -4.66 -21.72 -3.65
N GLY A 75 -4.50 -21.02 -2.53
CA GLY A 75 -3.31 -21.05 -1.69
C GLY A 75 -2.17 -20.17 -2.19
N VAL A 76 -2.40 -19.31 -3.18
CA VAL A 76 -1.49 -18.25 -3.63
C VAL A 76 -2.05 -16.90 -3.23
N PHE A 77 -1.28 -16.18 -2.42
CA PHE A 77 -1.67 -14.88 -1.91
C PHE A 77 -1.05 -13.78 -2.76
N PHE A 78 -1.80 -12.72 -3.01
CA PHE A 78 -1.30 -11.53 -3.69
C PHE A 78 -1.44 -10.33 -2.77
N GLU A 79 -0.54 -9.37 -2.94
CA GLU A 79 -0.66 -8.09 -2.25
C GLU A 79 -2.01 -7.45 -2.57
N ALA A 80 -2.75 -7.14 -1.51
CA ALA A 80 -3.97 -6.35 -1.61
C ALA A 80 -3.62 -4.86 -1.52
N TYR A 81 -2.83 -4.49 -0.51
CA TYR A 81 -2.34 -3.14 -0.29
C TYR A 81 -1.26 -3.08 0.78
N SER A 82 -0.51 -1.99 0.77
CA SER A 82 0.50 -1.62 1.75
C SER A 82 0.11 -0.35 2.47
N VAL A 83 0.50 -0.25 3.74
CA VAL A 83 0.26 0.87 4.63
C VAL A 83 1.60 1.33 5.19
N ASN A 84 1.91 2.60 4.98
CA ASN A 84 3.14 3.25 5.43
C ASN A 84 2.88 4.08 6.67
N ARG A 85 3.64 3.79 7.73
CA ARG A 85 3.78 4.67 8.90
C ARG A 85 5.18 5.30 8.86
N PRO A 86 5.35 6.48 8.25
CA PRO A 86 6.64 7.14 8.22
C PRO A 86 7.08 7.57 9.63
N VAL A 87 8.37 7.45 9.92
CA VAL A 87 8.98 8.24 11.00
C VAL A 87 8.92 9.68 10.52
N THR A 88 8.40 10.61 11.34
CA THR A 88 8.11 12.02 11.01
C THR A 88 9.34 12.89 10.67
N SER A 89 10.25 12.39 9.83
CA SER A 89 11.60 12.94 9.62
C SER A 89 11.95 13.19 8.15
N GLY A 90 11.13 12.74 7.20
CA GLY A 90 11.25 13.08 5.78
C GLY A 90 10.26 14.17 5.40
N VAL A 91 10.74 15.24 4.78
CA VAL A 91 9.87 16.25 4.12
C VAL A 91 9.70 15.97 2.63
N ASP A 92 10.34 14.93 2.12
CA ASP A 92 10.17 14.49 0.73
C ASP A 92 8.79 13.79 0.64
N ASP A 93 8.12 13.95 -0.50
CA ASP A 93 6.79 13.40 -0.80
C ASP A 93 5.66 13.95 0.10
N LEU A 94 5.79 15.18 0.60
CA LEU A 94 4.71 15.88 1.28
C LEU A 94 3.75 16.52 0.28
N TYR A 95 2.45 16.45 0.58
CA TYR A 95 1.41 17.02 -0.26
C TYR A 95 0.63 18.13 0.44
N ARG A 96 0.11 19.06 -0.35
CA ARG A 96 -0.93 20.01 0.03
C ARG A 96 -2.08 19.95 -0.93
N PHE A 97 -3.28 19.93 -0.38
CA PHE A 97 -4.50 19.86 -1.16
C PHE A 97 -5.40 21.06 -0.87
N THR A 98 -6.07 21.54 -1.91
CA THR A 98 -7.25 22.40 -1.75
C THR A 98 -8.46 21.62 -2.19
N PHE A 99 -9.59 21.82 -1.51
CA PHE A 99 -10.83 21.09 -1.75
C PHE A 99 -11.96 22.05 -2.11
N ASP A 100 -12.89 21.61 -2.93
CA ASP A 100 -14.20 22.25 -3.04
C ASP A 100 -15.15 21.79 -1.91
N SER A 101 -16.39 22.29 -1.93
CA SER A 101 -17.40 21.94 -0.90
C SER A 101 -17.84 20.47 -0.92
N ALA A 102 -17.58 19.73 -2.00
CA ALA A 102 -17.88 18.31 -2.11
C ALA A 102 -16.68 17.44 -1.70
N GLY A 103 -15.53 18.05 -1.36
CA GLY A 103 -14.29 17.34 -1.06
C GLY A 103 -13.52 16.94 -2.30
N THR A 104 -13.88 17.40 -3.49
CA THR A 104 -13.07 17.17 -4.69
C THR A 104 -11.81 18.03 -4.62
N VAL A 105 -10.66 17.43 -4.88
CA VAL A 105 -9.37 18.14 -4.87
C VAL A 105 -9.31 19.07 -6.08
N THR A 106 -9.07 20.35 -5.82
CA THR A 106 -9.02 21.43 -6.84
C THR A 106 -7.60 21.95 -7.07
N SER A 107 -6.66 21.65 -6.16
CA SER A 107 -5.24 21.97 -6.30
C SER A 107 -4.42 20.93 -5.57
N ILE A 108 -3.31 20.53 -6.17
CA ILE A 108 -2.31 19.63 -5.59
C ILE A 108 -0.98 20.37 -5.61
N GLN A 109 -0.27 20.33 -4.49
CA GLN A 109 1.12 20.73 -4.43
C GLN A 109 1.93 19.63 -3.79
N GLU A 110 3.09 19.35 -4.35
CA GLU A 110 4.07 18.40 -3.81
C GLU A 110 5.28 19.18 -3.32
N TRP A 111 5.87 18.76 -2.20
CA TRP A 111 7.14 19.28 -1.75
C TRP A 111 8.26 18.48 -2.39
N ASP A 112 8.99 19.13 -3.28
CA ASP A 112 10.15 18.55 -3.97
C ASP A 112 11.27 19.59 -4.06
N ASP A 113 12.52 19.12 -4.00
CA ASP A 113 13.72 19.96 -4.11
C ASP A 113 13.71 21.21 -3.20
N GLY A 114 13.09 21.10 -2.01
CA GLY A 114 13.00 22.17 -1.02
C GLY A 114 11.98 23.27 -1.33
N ARG A 115 11.00 23.03 -2.21
CA ARG A 115 9.92 23.97 -2.53
C ARG A 115 8.60 23.25 -2.82
N TRP A 116 7.50 23.99 -2.71
CA TRP A 116 6.18 23.51 -3.16
C TRP A 116 6.05 23.68 -4.67
N GLU A 117 5.86 22.58 -5.38
CA GLU A 117 5.56 22.53 -6.81
C GLU A 117 4.07 22.26 -7.01
N THR A 118 3.48 22.78 -8.09
CA THR A 118 2.07 22.53 -8.38
C THR A 118 1.95 21.35 -9.31
N GLU A 119 1.22 20.34 -8.87
CA GLU A 119 0.92 19.15 -9.66
C GLU A 119 -0.43 19.23 -10.33
N ARG A 120 -0.57 18.51 -11.44
CA ARG A 120 -1.83 18.41 -12.18
C ARG A 120 -2.23 16.95 -12.31
N PRO A 121 -3.46 16.59 -11.88
CA PRO A 121 -3.97 15.25 -12.12
C PRO A 121 -3.93 14.88 -13.59
N ASP A 122 -3.45 13.69 -13.87
CA ASP A 122 -3.56 13.11 -15.20
C ASP A 122 -5.02 12.75 -15.53
N ARG A 123 -5.32 12.54 -16.82
CA ARG A 123 -6.69 12.29 -17.29
C ARG A 123 -7.34 11.02 -16.71
N ASN A 124 -6.52 10.06 -16.31
CA ASN A 124 -6.90 8.79 -15.72
C ASN A 124 -6.88 8.84 -14.18
N GLU A 125 -6.64 10.01 -13.58
CA GLU A 125 -6.59 10.19 -12.14
C GLU A 125 -7.82 10.92 -11.60
N THR A 126 -8.22 10.57 -10.39
CA THR A 126 -9.20 11.30 -9.60
C THR A 126 -8.70 11.45 -8.18
N TRP A 127 -9.02 12.59 -7.55
CA TRP A 127 -8.51 12.97 -6.24
C TRP A 127 -9.67 13.49 -5.38
N GLN A 128 -9.97 12.82 -4.27
CA GLN A 128 -11.14 13.11 -3.44
C GLN A 128 -10.83 12.97 -1.96
N LEU A 129 -11.25 13.94 -1.15
CA LEU A 129 -11.31 13.82 0.30
C LEU A 129 -12.47 12.90 0.70
N ARG A 130 -12.17 11.80 1.40
CA ARG A 130 -13.11 10.78 1.87
C ARG A 130 -12.74 10.39 3.29
N ASP A 131 -13.67 10.56 4.23
CA ASP A 131 -13.51 10.21 5.64
C ASP A 131 -12.21 10.73 6.28
N GLY A 132 -11.86 11.98 6.02
CA GLY A 132 -10.65 12.64 6.55
C GLY A 132 -9.34 12.30 5.82
N LEU A 133 -9.39 11.46 4.79
CA LEU A 133 -8.24 11.03 4.00
C LEU A 133 -8.37 11.51 2.56
N VAL A 134 -7.26 11.85 1.91
CA VAL A 134 -7.28 12.11 0.46
C VAL A 134 -7.04 10.81 -0.26
N VAL A 135 -7.89 10.50 -1.25
CA VAL A 135 -7.81 9.30 -2.07
C VAL A 135 -7.50 9.72 -3.50
N LYS A 136 -6.31 9.36 -3.99
CA LYS A 136 -5.99 9.27 -5.40
C LYS A 136 -6.53 7.95 -5.94
N THR A 137 -7.16 7.96 -7.10
CA THR A 137 -7.49 6.75 -7.86
C THR A 137 -7.04 6.94 -9.29
N GLU A 138 -6.26 6.00 -9.80
CA GLU A 138 -5.71 6.00 -11.14
C GLU A 138 -6.14 4.75 -11.90
N ILE A 139 -6.34 4.87 -13.22
CA ILE A 139 -6.56 3.72 -14.10
C ILE A 139 -5.32 3.53 -14.97
N GLU A 140 -4.51 2.51 -14.67
CA GLU A 140 -3.36 2.11 -15.50
C GLU A 140 -3.61 0.74 -16.15
N LYS A 141 -3.46 0.64 -17.49
CA LYS A 141 -3.56 -0.61 -18.26
C LYS A 141 -4.82 -1.45 -17.95
N GLY A 142 -5.93 -0.79 -17.61
CA GLY A 142 -7.21 -1.42 -17.28
C GLY A 142 -7.32 -1.96 -15.84
N ARG A 143 -6.36 -1.63 -14.98
CA ARG A 143 -6.38 -1.87 -13.53
C ARG A 143 -6.57 -0.55 -12.81
N THR A 144 -7.29 -0.60 -11.70
CA THR A 144 -7.41 0.53 -10.78
C THR A 144 -6.27 0.46 -9.78
N GLU A 145 -5.61 1.57 -9.58
CA GLU A 145 -4.64 1.79 -8.52
C GLU A 145 -5.18 2.92 -7.64
N TRP A 146 -4.86 2.88 -6.36
CA TRP A 146 -5.27 3.89 -5.42
C TRP A 146 -4.16 4.20 -4.45
N THR A 147 -4.10 5.46 -4.04
CA THR A 147 -3.17 5.96 -3.02
C THR A 147 -3.95 6.79 -2.03
N VAL A 148 -3.69 6.61 -0.74
CA VAL A 148 -4.36 7.27 0.37
C VAL A 148 -3.35 8.16 1.08
N TYR A 149 -3.75 9.38 1.38
CA TYR A 149 -2.94 10.36 2.10
C TYR A 149 -3.63 10.80 3.38
N ALA A 150 -2.84 11.07 4.43
CA ALA A 150 -3.31 11.57 5.71
C ALA A 150 -2.55 12.82 6.17
N ASP A 151 -3.29 13.75 6.78
CA ASP A 151 -2.73 14.85 7.57
C ASP A 151 -2.76 14.44 9.06
N ASN A 152 -1.73 13.70 9.47
CA ASN A 152 -1.69 13.05 10.79
C ASN A 152 -1.59 14.03 11.97
N ASN A 153 -1.10 15.24 11.75
CA ASN A 153 -0.91 16.27 12.78
C ASN A 153 -1.81 17.50 12.58
N ASN A 154 -2.68 17.46 11.58
CA ASN A 154 -3.63 18.51 11.22
C ASN A 154 -2.94 19.86 10.94
N ASP A 155 -1.77 19.83 10.28
CA ASP A 155 -0.99 21.01 9.91
C ASP A 155 -1.20 21.48 8.46
N GLY A 156 -2.06 20.77 7.72
CA GLY A 156 -2.36 21.01 6.32
C GLY A 156 -1.39 20.32 5.35
N THR A 157 -0.47 19.51 5.86
CA THR A 157 0.50 18.75 5.08
C THR A 157 0.18 17.26 5.16
N TRP A 158 0.10 16.63 4.00
CA TRP A 158 -0.39 15.28 3.84
C TRP A 158 0.77 14.37 3.46
N VAL A 159 0.80 13.18 4.06
CA VAL A 159 1.77 12.14 3.72
C VAL A 159 1.04 10.98 3.06
N GLU A 160 1.70 10.30 2.12
CA GLU A 160 1.22 9.01 1.67
C GLU A 160 1.15 8.04 2.85
N LEU A 161 0.01 7.36 2.94
CA LEU A 161 -0.36 6.49 4.04
C LEU A 161 -0.55 5.06 3.59
N ALA A 162 -1.08 4.86 2.39
CA ALA A 162 -1.33 3.53 1.86
C ALA A 162 -1.46 3.57 0.35
N GLU A 163 -1.13 2.47 -0.30
CA GLU A 163 -1.37 2.26 -1.72
C GLU A 163 -1.83 0.83 -1.99
N GLY A 164 -2.49 0.63 -3.13
CA GLY A 164 -2.90 -0.70 -3.55
C GLY A 164 -3.63 -0.71 -4.88
N HIS A 165 -4.08 -1.90 -5.25
CA HIS A 165 -4.74 -2.12 -6.54
C HIS A 165 -6.18 -2.64 -6.36
N GLY A 166 -6.98 -2.48 -7.41
CA GLY A 166 -8.36 -2.95 -7.46
C GLY A 166 -9.33 -2.07 -6.68
N THR A 167 -10.21 -2.70 -5.91
CA THR A 167 -11.23 -1.97 -5.12
C THR A 167 -10.63 -1.53 -3.80
N LEU A 168 -10.64 -0.22 -3.54
CA LEU A 168 -10.21 0.35 -2.26
C LEU A 168 -11.15 -0.10 -1.12
N ASP A 169 -10.59 -0.80 -0.13
CA ASP A 169 -11.22 -1.03 1.18
C ASP A 169 -10.68 -0.03 2.21
N LEU A 170 -11.30 1.15 2.26
CA LEU A 170 -10.88 2.22 3.17
C LEU A 170 -11.05 1.83 4.65
N VAL A 171 -11.98 0.92 4.96
CA VAL A 171 -12.20 0.44 6.33
C VAL A 171 -11.05 -0.47 6.76
N GLY A 172 -10.64 -1.41 5.89
CA GLY A 172 -9.49 -2.27 6.10
C GLY A 172 -8.18 -1.48 6.27
N VAL A 173 -7.93 -0.48 5.42
CA VAL A 173 -6.77 0.42 5.54
C VAL A 173 -6.74 1.09 6.91
N LYS A 174 -7.86 1.66 7.37
CA LYS A 174 -7.97 2.28 8.71
C LYS A 174 -7.80 1.28 9.85
N ALA A 175 -8.26 0.04 9.68
CA ALA A 175 -8.11 -1.00 10.69
C ALA A 175 -6.65 -1.42 10.86
N LEU A 176 -5.90 -1.62 9.77
CA LEU A 176 -4.47 -1.94 9.82
C LEU A 176 -3.65 -0.81 10.42
N LEU A 177 -3.96 0.44 10.07
CA LEU A 177 -3.39 1.63 10.70
C LEU A 177 -3.65 1.68 12.20
N SER A 178 -4.88 1.38 12.63
CA SER A 178 -5.22 1.34 14.06
C SER A 178 -4.46 0.23 14.80
N GLY A 179 -4.18 -0.89 14.13
CA GLY A 179 -3.33 -1.97 14.67
C GLY A 179 -1.88 -1.54 14.90
N LEU A 180 -1.38 -0.59 14.10
CA LEU A 180 -0.06 0.04 14.29
C LEU A 180 -0.04 1.06 15.44
N THR A 181 -1.20 1.55 15.89
CA THR A 181 -1.34 2.59 16.92
C THR A 181 -1.72 2.01 18.28
N ALA A 182 -0.87 1.13 18.84
CA ALA A 182 -0.91 0.80 20.28
C ALA A 182 -0.84 2.04 21.22
N GLU A 183 -0.83 3.26 20.69
CA GLU A 183 -0.93 4.55 21.41
C GLU A 183 -2.06 5.49 20.92
N GLY A 184 -3.16 4.97 20.36
CA GLY A 184 -4.45 5.67 20.32
C GLY A 184 -4.49 7.06 19.66
N LEU A 185 -4.43 7.11 18.32
CA LEU A 185 -4.83 8.28 17.55
C LEU A 185 -6.19 8.06 16.87
N VAL A 186 -7.00 9.11 16.87
CA VAL A 186 -8.31 9.20 16.22
C VAL A 186 -8.10 9.85 14.85
N TYR A 187 -8.43 9.14 13.77
CA TYR A 187 -8.51 9.68 12.41
C TYR A 187 -9.85 10.38 12.18
#